data_AF-A0A0G0VA89-F1
#
_entry.id   AF-A0A0G0VA89-F1
#
_cell.length_a   1.000
_cell.length_b   1.000
_cell.length_c   1.000
_cell.angle_alpha   90.00
_cell.angle_beta   90.00
_cell.angle_gamma   90.00
#
_symmetry.space_group_name_H-M   'P 1'
#
loop_
_entity.id
_entity.type
_entity.pdbx_description
1 polymer ?
#
loop_
_entity_poly.entity_id
_entity_poly.type
_entity_poly.pdbx_seq_one_letter_code
_entity_poly.pdbx_strand_id
1 'polypeptide(L)'
;MGRFPVRLFLRDKFVISSLGAAVFVNVALWVYLLVAIKSAENIFLHYTIHFGVDLVGTYSNLLMLPLLGLVLILLNFTIAYFFYDNLKRLGLLMAAATPLIQVFLLVEGFFLAFLNR
;
A
#
# COMPACT_ATOMS: atom_id res chain seq x y z
N MET A 1 11.60 25.79 -16.69
CA MET A 1 10.42 24.90 -16.59
C MET A 1 9.64 25.29 -15.34
N GLY A 2 8.50 25.95 -15.49
CA GLY A 2 7.65 26.31 -14.35
C GLY A 2 6.96 25.06 -13.83
N ARG A 3 7.18 24.72 -12.55
CA ARG A 3 6.56 23.52 -11.94
C ARG A 3 5.05 23.66 -11.91
N PHE A 4 4.31 22.65 -12.37
CA PHE A 4 2.86 22.62 -12.24
C PHE A 4 2.45 22.83 -10.77
N PRO A 5 1.50 23.73 -10.45
CA PRO A 5 1.10 23.96 -9.07
C PRO A 5 0.43 22.70 -8.49
N VAL A 6 0.91 22.23 -7.34
CA VAL A 6 0.38 21.03 -6.63
C VAL A 6 -1.13 21.12 -6.39
N ARG A 7 -1.64 22.33 -6.12
CA ARG A 7 -3.08 22.60 -5.91
C ARG A 7 -3.94 22.24 -7.13
N LEU A 8 -3.38 22.32 -8.33
CA LEU A 8 -4.09 22.04 -9.57
C LEU A 8 -4.10 20.53 -9.87
N PHE A 9 -3.01 19.83 -9.54
CA PHE A 9 -2.94 18.37 -9.55
C PHE A 9 -3.95 17.75 -8.57
N LEU A 10 -3.99 18.26 -7.33
CA LEU A 10 -4.94 17.84 -6.29
C LEU A 10 -6.38 18.36 -6.52
N ARG A 11 -6.66 19.05 -7.64
CA ARG A 11 -8.03 19.40 -8.06
C ARG A 11 -8.59 18.44 -9.11
N ASP A 12 -7.74 17.62 -9.72
CA ASP A 12 -8.18 16.64 -10.70
C ASP A 12 -8.98 15.53 -10.00
N LYS A 13 -10.25 15.38 -10.39
CA LYS A 13 -11.18 14.43 -9.77
C LYS A 13 -10.65 13.00 -9.82
N PHE A 14 -9.94 12.64 -10.90
CA PHE A 14 -9.39 11.30 -11.08
C PHE A 14 -8.20 11.03 -10.16
N VAL A 15 -7.37 12.06 -9.95
CA VAL A 15 -6.23 11.98 -9.03
C VAL A 15 -6.73 11.85 -7.59
N ILE A 16 -7.70 12.68 -7.19
CA ILE A 16 -8.31 12.63 -5.85
C ILE A 16 -9.01 11.29 -5.63
N SER A 17 -9.79 10.80 -6.59
CA SER A 17 -10.49 9.51 -6.44
C SER A 17 -9.50 8.35 -6.31
N SER A 18 -8.42 8.35 -7.09
CA SER A 18 -7.36 7.34 -6.99
C SER A 18 -6.62 7.39 -5.66
N LEU A 19 -6.34 8.60 -5.15
CA LEU A 19 -5.71 8.79 -3.84
C LEU A 19 -6.63 8.30 -2.72
N GLY A 20 -7.90 8.70 -2.76
CA GLY A 20 -8.92 8.29 -1.80
C GLY A 20 -9.11 6.78 -1.78
N ALA A 21 -9.17 6.14 -2.95
CA ALA A 21 -9.24 4.68 -3.06
C ALA A 21 -8.00 4.00 -2.48
N ALA A 22 -6.80 4.49 -2.79
CA ALA A 22 -5.55 3.93 -2.26
C ALA A 22 -5.47 4.05 -0.73
N VAL A 23 -5.81 5.21 -0.17
CA VAL A 23 -5.85 5.44 1.29
C VAL A 23 -6.91 4.56 1.93
N PHE A 24 -8.11 4.46 1.35
CA PHE A 24 -9.17 3.60 1.87
C PHE A 24 -8.74 2.12 1.94
N VAL A 25 -8.13 1.60 0.87
CA VAL A 25 -7.63 0.21 0.85
C VAL A 25 -6.51 0.02 1.87
N ASN A 26 -5.60 0.99 2.03
CA ASN A 26 -4.54 0.92 3.02
C ASN A 26 -5.10 0.91 4.46
N VAL A 27 -6.09 1.76 4.75
CA VAL A 27 -6.79 1.77 6.04
C VAL A 27 -7.53 0.44 6.27
N ALA A 28 -8.17 -0.11 5.24
CA ALA A 28 -8.81 -1.43 5.33
C ALA A 28 -7.78 -2.52 5.68
N LEU A 29 -6.58 -2.47 5.11
CA LEU A 29 -5.48 -3.38 5.45
C LEU A 29 -5.04 -3.22 6.92
N TRP A 30 -4.88 -1.98 7.41
CA TRP A 30 -4.59 -1.72 8.83
C TRP A 30 -5.64 -2.36 9.75
N VAL A 31 -6.92 -2.09 9.49
CA VAL A 31 -8.03 -2.60 10.30
C VAL A 31 -8.07 -4.12 10.26
N TYR A 32 -7.95 -4.70 9.05
CA TYR A 32 -7.96 -6.14 8.86
C TYR A 32 -6.85 -6.84 9.67
N LEU A 33 -5.61 -6.36 9.55
CA LEU A 33 -4.48 -6.93 10.29
C LEU A 33 -4.68 -6.77 11.79
N LEU A 34 -5.09 -5.60 12.29
CA LEU A 34 -5.33 -5.40 13.73
C LEU A 34 -6.39 -6.35 14.30
N VAL A 35 -7.44 -6.67 13.54
CA VAL A 35 -8.49 -7.62 13.94
C VAL A 35 -7.98 -9.06 13.85
N ALA A 36 -7.27 -9.42 12.79
CA ALA A 36 -6.76 -10.77 12.58
C ALA A 36 -5.67 -11.15 13.60
N ILE A 37 -4.79 -10.21 13.95
CA ILE A 37 -3.67 -10.40 14.89
C ILE A 37 -4.15 -10.74 16.30
N LYS A 38 -5.30 -10.21 16.75
CA LYS A 38 -5.87 -10.57 18.07
C LYS A 38 -6.11 -12.06 18.25
N SER A 39 -6.13 -12.83 17.17
CA SER A 39 -6.42 -14.26 17.19
C SER A 39 -5.17 -15.15 17.23
N ALA A 40 -3.95 -14.63 17.04
CA ALA A 40 -2.74 -15.42 16.85
C ALA A 40 -1.60 -15.04 17.82
N GLU A 41 -1.11 -16.01 18.62
CA GLU A 41 -0.02 -15.79 19.59
C GLU A 41 1.39 -15.85 18.98
N ASN A 42 1.58 -16.57 17.86
CA ASN A 42 2.85 -16.66 17.13
C ASN A 42 2.57 -16.62 15.63
N ILE A 43 3.36 -15.81 14.90
CA ILE A 43 3.13 -15.51 13.48
C ILE A 43 4.37 -15.95 12.70
N PHE A 44 4.17 -16.91 11.81
CA PHE A 44 5.15 -17.42 10.88
C PHE A 44 5.15 -16.54 9.62
N LEU A 45 6.23 -15.78 9.42
CA LEU A 45 6.32 -14.81 8.33
C LEU A 45 6.81 -15.43 7.01
N HIS A 46 7.66 -16.45 7.07
CA HIS A 46 8.25 -17.13 5.90
C HIS A 46 8.43 -18.63 6.17
N TYR A 47 8.10 -19.45 5.17
CA TYR A 47 8.40 -20.88 5.16
C TYR A 47 9.38 -21.17 4.02
N THR A 48 10.59 -21.63 4.32
CA THR A 48 11.56 -22.07 3.30
C THR A 48 11.89 -23.55 3.51
N ILE A 49 11.86 -24.33 2.43
CA ILE A 49 12.04 -25.79 2.45
C ILE A 49 13.40 -26.19 3.05
N HIS A 50 14.41 -25.32 2.95
CA HIS A 50 15.77 -25.58 3.43
C HIS A 50 16.07 -25.12 4.87
N PHE A 51 15.35 -24.13 5.41
CA PHE A 51 15.70 -23.50 6.68
C PHE A 51 14.60 -23.60 7.75
N GLY A 52 13.40 -24.08 7.40
CA GLY A 52 12.25 -24.09 8.32
C GLY A 52 11.58 -22.73 8.40
N VAL A 53 11.01 -22.39 9.56
CA VAL A 53 10.36 -21.09 9.78
C VAL A 53 11.42 -20.05 10.16
N ASP A 54 11.89 -19.28 9.18
CA ASP A 54 13.04 -18.39 9.39
C ASP A 54 12.71 -17.05 10.04
N LEU A 55 11.43 -16.68 10.20
CA LEU A 55 11.04 -15.49 10.95
C LEU A 55 9.79 -15.74 11.80
N VAL A 56 10.02 -16.02 13.09
CA VAL A 56 9.06 -15.67 14.16
C VAL A 56 9.22 -14.16 14.41
N GLY A 57 8.62 -13.36 13.54
CA GLY A 57 8.59 -11.91 13.71
C GLY A 57 7.64 -11.56 14.85
N THR A 58 8.01 -10.61 15.70
CA THR A 58 7.07 -10.01 16.65
C THR A 58 5.87 -9.46 15.88
N TYR A 59 4.66 -9.60 16.41
CA TYR A 59 3.38 -9.15 15.83
C TYR A 59 3.40 -7.73 15.22
N SER A 60 4.27 -6.85 15.74
CA SER A 60 4.54 -5.52 15.20
C SER A 60 5.03 -5.51 13.75
N ASN A 61 5.69 -6.58 13.30
CA ASN A 61 6.25 -6.69 11.96
C ASN A 61 5.15 -6.81 10.88
N LEU A 62 3.97 -7.35 11.22
CA LEU A 62 2.84 -7.36 10.28
C LEU A 62 2.32 -5.95 9.98
N LEU A 63 2.41 -5.03 10.94
CA LEU A 63 2.04 -3.62 10.74
C LEU A 63 3.06 -2.85 9.88
N MET A 64 4.22 -3.44 9.58
CA MET A 64 5.13 -2.86 8.58
C MET A 64 4.54 -2.90 7.18
N LEU A 65 3.70 -3.90 6.86
CA LEU A 65 3.08 -4.03 5.54
C LEU A 65 2.18 -2.84 5.17
N PRO A 66 1.20 -2.45 6.01
CA PRO A 66 0.39 -1.27 5.71
C PRO A 66 1.19 0.04 5.82
N LEU A 67 2.22 0.11 6.66
CA LEU A 67 3.13 1.26 6.74
C LEU A 67 3.95 1.42 5.44
N LEU A 68 4.45 0.32 4.86
CA LEU A 68 5.06 0.29 3.55
C LEU A 68 4.05 0.72 2.46
N GLY A 69 2.79 0.32 2.60
CA GLY A 69 1.71 0.80 1.74
C GLY A 69 1.57 2.32 1.74
N LEU A 70 1.67 3.00 2.89
CA LEU A 70 1.66 4.47 2.97
C LEU A 70 2.86 5.09 2.24
N VAL A 71 4.05 4.51 2.42
CA VAL A 71 5.27 4.96 1.72
C VAL A 71 5.10 4.83 0.20
N LEU A 72 4.53 3.71 -0.27
CA LEU A 72 4.25 3.50 -1.69
C LEU A 72 3.21 4.49 -2.23
N ILE A 73 2.17 4.83 -1.46
CA ILE A 73 1.22 5.90 -1.85
C ILE A 73 1.98 7.21 -2.05
N LEU A 74 2.80 7.61 -1.08
CA LEU A 74 3.54 8.86 -1.11
C LEU A 74 4.50 8.91 -2.30
N LEU A 75 5.31 7.87 -2.49
CA LEU A 75 6.26 7.79 -3.59
C LEU A 75 5.56 7.79 -4.94
N ASN A 76 4.52 6.97 -5.13
CA ASN A 76 3.87 6.83 -6.42
C ASN A 76 3.07 8.08 -6.81
N PHE A 77 2.43 8.77 -5.85
CA PHE A 77 1.79 10.06 -6.10
C PHE A 77 2.80 11.19 -6.34
N THR A 78 3.96 11.13 -5.72
CA THR A 78 5.06 12.08 -5.99
C THR A 78 5.55 11.92 -7.44
N ILE A 79 5.74 10.68 -7.89
CA ILE A 79 6.09 10.37 -9.28
C ILE A 79 4.97 10.81 -10.24
N ALA A 80 3.71 10.51 -9.91
CA ALA A 80 2.55 10.93 -10.69
C ALA A 80 2.50 12.46 -10.88
N TYR A 81 2.78 13.22 -9.83
CA TYR A 81 2.86 14.68 -9.87
C TYR A 81 3.98 15.17 -10.81
N PHE A 82 5.19 14.60 -10.72
CA PHE A 82 6.30 14.96 -11.61
C PHE A 82 6.00 14.71 -13.09
N PHE A 83 5.31 13.59 -13.40
CA PHE A 83 4.93 13.29 -14.77
C PHE A 83 3.68 14.04 -15.24
N TYR A 84 2.82 14.52 -14.35
CA TYR A 84 1.59 15.22 -14.73
C TYR A 84 1.86 16.54 -15.48
N ASP A 85 2.95 17.24 -15.13
CA ASP A 85 3.36 18.50 -15.76
C ASP A 85 3.72 18.33 -17.25
N ASN A 86 4.50 17.29 -17.56
CA ASN A 86 4.98 17.04 -18.92
C ASN A 86 4.05 16.14 -19.74
N LEU A 87 3.47 15.13 -19.08
CA LEU A 87 2.72 14.03 -19.69
C LEU A 87 1.51 13.70 -18.82
N LYS A 88 0.46 14.53 -18.90
CA LYS A 88 -0.77 14.37 -18.12
C LYS A 88 -1.31 12.93 -18.10
N ARG A 89 -1.35 12.24 -19.24
CA ARG A 89 -1.82 10.85 -19.34
C ARG A 89 -0.97 9.88 -18.52
N LEU A 90 0.34 10.06 -18.51
CA LEU A 90 1.26 9.22 -17.75
C LEU A 90 1.10 9.49 -16.24
N GLY A 91 0.97 10.76 -15.83
CA GLY A 91 0.67 11.11 -14.44
C GLY A 91 -0.65 10.50 -13.94
N LEU A 92 -1.70 10.52 -14.77
CA LEU A 92 -2.98 9.86 -14.45
C LEU A 92 -2.84 8.34 -14.35
N LEU A 93 -2.07 7.70 -15.25
CA LEU A 93 -1.80 6.27 -15.18
C LEU A 93 -1.07 5.89 -13.88
N MET A 94 -0.09 6.69 -13.46
CA MET A 94 0.63 6.48 -12.20
C MET A 94 -0.29 6.65 -10.99
N ALA A 95 -1.16 7.66 -10.99
CA ALA A 95 -2.17 7.83 -9.95
C ALA A 95 -3.10 6.60 -9.88
N ALA A 96 -3.57 6.09 -11.02
CA ALA A 96 -4.43 4.91 -11.12
C ALA A 96 -3.73 3.60 -10.72
N ALA A 97 -2.42 3.49 -10.90
CA ALA A 97 -1.65 2.32 -10.47
C ALA A 97 -1.57 2.23 -8.94
N THR A 98 -1.64 3.35 -8.23
CA THR A 98 -1.53 3.38 -6.76
C THR A 98 -2.59 2.54 -6.05
N PRO A 99 -3.91 2.67 -6.30
CA PRO A 99 -4.90 1.81 -5.67
C PRO A 99 -4.72 0.33 -6.03
N LEU A 100 -4.26 0.00 -7.25
CA LEU A 100 -3.96 -1.38 -7.61
C LEU A 100 -2.83 -1.96 -6.76
N ILE A 101 -1.75 -1.20 -6.54
CA ILE A 101 -0.66 -1.58 -5.62
C ILE A 101 -1.20 -1.84 -4.21
N GLN A 102 -2.09 -0.98 -3.70
CA GLN A 102 -2.68 -1.17 -2.37
C GLN A 102 -3.57 -2.42 -2.30
N VAL A 103 -4.29 -2.75 -3.38
CA VAL A 103 -5.07 -3.99 -3.45
C VAL A 103 -4.15 -5.22 -3.38
N PHE A 104 -3.01 -5.21 -4.07
CA PHE A 104 -2.04 -6.30 -3.96
C PHE A 104 -1.50 -6.46 -2.54
N LEU A 105 -1.18 -5.36 -1.85
CA LEU A 105 -0.78 -5.39 -0.44
C LEU A 105 -1.90 -5.89 0.47
N LEU A 106 -3.15 -5.55 0.18
CA LEU A 106 -4.29 -6.07 0.93
C LEU A 106 -4.40 -7.60 0.79
N VAL A 107 -4.24 -8.10 -0.43
CA VAL A 107 -4.25 -9.54 -0.73
C VAL A 107 -3.08 -10.24 -0.03
N GLU A 108 -1.87 -9.67 -0.06
CA GLU A 108 -0.71 -10.19 0.67
C GLU A 108 -0.98 -10.26 2.18
N GLY A 109 -1.48 -9.17 2.77
CA GLY A 109 -1.85 -9.12 4.19
C GLY A 109 -2.93 -10.13 4.56
N PHE A 110 -3.89 -10.37 3.65
CA PHE A 110 -4.92 -11.41 3.81
C PHE A 110 -4.30 -12.80 3.89
N PHE A 111 -3.40 -13.16 2.96
CA PHE A 111 -2.74 -14.47 2.97
C PHE A 111 -1.84 -14.64 4.20
N LEU A 112 -1.11 -13.61 4.60
CA LEU A 112 -0.28 -13.63 5.81
C LEU A 112 -1.10 -13.88 7.07
N ALA A 113 -2.26 -13.23 7.20
CA ALA A 113 -3.15 -13.46 8.33
C ALA A 113 -3.85 -14.82 8.27
N PHE A 114 -4.25 -15.28 7.09
CA PHE A 114 -4.90 -16.57 6.88
C PHE A 114 -3.98 -17.76 7.21
N LEU A 115 -2.70 -17.67 6.86
CA LEU A 115 -1.71 -18.72 7.12
C LEU A 115 -1.36 -18.84 8.61
N ASN A 116 -1.49 -17.74 9.36
CA ASN A 116 -1.11 -17.64 10.78
C ASN A 116 -2.28 -17.81 11.74
N ARG A 117 -3.38 -18.38 11.26
CA ARG A 117 -4.57 -18.69 12.02
C ARG A 117 -4.67 -20.19 12.26
#